data_AF-D2QVW9-F1
#
_entry.id   AF-D2QVW9-F1
#
_cell.length_a   1.000
_cell.length_b   1.000
_cell.length_c   1.000
_cell.angle_alpha   90.00
_cell.angle_beta   90.00
_cell.angle_gamma   90.00
#
_symmetry.space_group_name_H-M   'P 1'
#
loop_
_entity.id
_entity.type
_entity.pdbx_description
1 polymer ?
#
loop_
_entity_poly.entity_id
_entity_poly.type
_entity_poly.pdbx_seq_one_letter_code
_entity_poly.pdbx_strand_id
1 'polypeptide(L)'
;MAVSLSPPKRKAPTEAEINAVVNKGGKPTSENFDTEPDDVPKHINTRLTKGILRQIDSLRASRPRKPGSPKMGISTHDWIVEAVLEKLERDSALKPARK
;
A
#
# COMPACT_ATOMS: atom_id res chain seq x y z
N MET A 1 5.75 -73.20 -2.15
CA MET A 1 4.66 -72.55 -2.91
C MET A 1 4.51 -71.13 -2.40
N ALA A 2 4.64 -70.11 -3.26
CA ALA A 2 4.51 -68.71 -2.88
C ALA A 2 3.15 -68.19 -3.37
N VAL A 3 2.29 -67.77 -2.45
CA VAL A 3 1.00 -67.14 -2.74
C VAL A 3 1.18 -65.63 -2.82
N SER A 4 1.11 -65.06 -4.02
CA SER A 4 1.09 -63.61 -4.23
C SER A 4 -0.32 -63.08 -4.00
N LEU A 5 -0.55 -62.41 -2.87
CA LEU A 5 -1.79 -61.67 -2.59
C LEU A 5 -1.76 -60.32 -3.32
N SER A 6 -2.70 -60.11 -4.24
CA SER A 6 -2.88 -58.84 -4.96
C SER A 6 -3.22 -57.69 -4.01
N PRO A 7 -2.70 -56.47 -4.23
CA PRO A 7 -2.95 -55.33 -3.35
C PRO A 7 -4.41 -54.86 -3.42
N PRO A 8 -5.00 -54.40 -2.30
CA PRO A 8 -6.41 -54.02 -2.24
C PRO A 8 -6.69 -52.75 -3.08
N LYS A 9 -7.70 -52.82 -3.93
CA LYS A 9 -8.22 -51.67 -4.68
C LYS A 9 -8.85 -50.67 -3.70
N ARG A 10 -8.30 -49.46 -3.63
CA ARG A 10 -8.87 -48.38 -2.80
C ARG A 10 -10.20 -47.91 -3.43
N LYS A 11 -11.23 -47.75 -2.60
CA LYS A 11 -12.55 -47.24 -3.01
C LYS A 11 -12.41 -45.78 -3.42
N ALA A 12 -13.18 -45.36 -4.43
CA ALA A 12 -13.22 -43.96 -4.85
C ALA A 12 -13.71 -43.09 -3.67
N PRO A 13 -13.07 -41.95 -3.39
CA PRO A 13 -13.46 -41.07 -2.30
C PRO A 13 -14.84 -40.48 -2.54
N THR A 14 -15.57 -40.29 -1.45
CA THR A 14 -16.92 -39.71 -1.45
C THR A 14 -16.86 -38.19 -1.68
N GLU A 15 -17.94 -37.59 -2.20
CA GLU A 15 -18.00 -36.14 -2.48
C GLU A 15 -17.69 -35.28 -1.25
N ALA A 16 -18.05 -35.75 -0.05
CA ALA A 16 -17.73 -35.10 1.22
C ALA A 16 -16.21 -35.07 1.51
N GLU A 17 -15.49 -36.13 1.17
CA GLU A 17 -14.03 -36.20 1.32
C GLU A 17 -13.32 -35.32 0.27
N ILE A 18 -13.89 -35.21 -0.93
CA ILE A 18 -13.39 -34.31 -1.98
C ILE A 18 -13.51 -32.86 -1.51
N ASN A 19 -14.67 -32.47 -0.97
CA ASN A 19 -14.88 -31.12 -0.44
C ASN A 19 -13.95 -30.80 0.73
N ALA A 20 -13.67 -31.77 1.59
CA ALA A 20 -12.71 -31.61 2.69
C ALA A 20 -11.27 -31.41 2.19
N VAL A 21 -10.87 -32.07 1.09
CA VAL A 21 -9.56 -31.87 0.45
C VAL A 21 -9.47 -30.53 -0.26
N VAL A 22 -10.53 -30.10 -0.95
CA VAL A 22 -10.60 -28.78 -1.61
C VAL A 22 -10.49 -27.66 -0.59
N ASN A 23 -11.20 -27.76 0.54
CA ASN A 23 -11.14 -26.77 1.63
C ASN A 23 -9.83 -26.81 2.43
N LYS A 24 -9.02 -27.87 2.28
CA LYS A 24 -7.68 -28.00 2.87
C LYS A 24 -6.59 -27.46 1.94
N GLY A 25 -6.92 -27.20 0.67
CA GLY A 25 -6.07 -26.50 -0.29
C GLY A 25 -5.96 -25.02 0.06
N GLY A 26 -4.73 -24.53 0.17
CA GLY A 26 -4.43 -23.16 0.58
C GLY A 26 -5.19 -22.11 -0.21
N LYS A 27 -5.63 -21.06 0.48
CA LYS A 27 -6.15 -19.84 -0.14
C LYS A 27 -5.14 -19.38 -1.20
N PRO A 28 -5.56 -19.12 -2.45
CA PRO A 28 -4.70 -18.40 -3.37
C PRO A 28 -4.33 -17.06 -2.71
N THR A 29 -3.06 -16.67 -2.80
CA THR A 29 -2.66 -15.28 -2.65
C THR A 29 -3.24 -14.51 -3.85
N SER A 30 -4.57 -14.37 -3.89
CA SER A 30 -5.16 -13.26 -4.61
C SER A 30 -4.74 -12.04 -3.80
N GLU A 31 -3.72 -11.39 -4.31
CA GLU A 31 -3.22 -10.09 -3.95
C GLU A 31 -4.38 -9.19 -3.49
N ASN A 32 -4.55 -9.05 -2.17
CA ASN A 32 -5.38 -8.00 -1.58
C ASN A 32 -4.61 -6.70 -1.73
N PHE A 33 -4.55 -6.14 -2.95
CA PHE A 33 -4.03 -4.79 -3.15
C PHE A 33 -5.00 -3.71 -2.63
N ASP A 34 -6.24 -4.07 -2.28
CA ASP A 34 -7.31 -3.10 -2.00
C ASP A 34 -7.97 -3.26 -0.61
N THR A 35 -7.26 -3.77 0.41
CA THR A 35 -7.85 -3.88 1.77
C THR A 35 -6.90 -3.47 2.89
N GLU A 36 -5.91 -2.64 2.59
CA GLU A 36 -5.26 -1.87 3.65
C GLU A 36 -6.06 -0.57 3.81
N PRO A 37 -6.49 -0.21 5.04
CA PRO A 37 -7.12 1.08 5.25
C PRO A 37 -6.13 2.19 4.83
N ASP A 38 -6.60 3.14 3.99
CA ASP A 38 -5.81 4.30 3.55
C ASP A 38 -5.28 5.15 4.73
N ASP A 39 -5.92 5.02 5.90
CA ASP A 39 -5.58 5.73 7.12
C ASP A 39 -4.39 5.15 7.90
N VAL A 40 -3.75 4.08 7.43
CA VAL A 40 -2.56 3.52 8.10
C VAL A 40 -1.32 4.35 7.74
N PRO A 41 -0.67 5.03 8.71
CA PRO A 41 0.54 5.80 8.42
C PRO A 41 1.67 4.90 7.91
N LYS A 42 2.14 5.16 6.70
CA LYS A 42 3.29 4.46 6.10
C LYS A 42 4.51 5.38 6.07
N HIS A 43 5.64 4.91 6.59
CA HIS A 43 6.90 5.62 6.54
C HIS A 43 7.57 5.41 5.17
N ILE A 44 8.00 6.50 4.54
CA ILE A 44 8.71 6.48 3.26
C ILE A 44 10.00 7.29 3.40
N ASN A 45 11.11 6.72 2.92
CA ASN A 45 12.39 7.41 2.83
C ASN A 45 12.54 8.04 1.44
N THR A 46 12.69 9.36 1.39
CA THR A 46 12.90 10.10 0.13
C THR A 46 14.27 10.76 0.12
N ARG A 47 14.95 10.69 -1.04
CA ARG A 47 16.24 11.37 -1.26
C ARG A 47 16.00 12.61 -2.11
N LEU A 48 16.32 13.78 -1.56
CA LEU A 48 16.22 15.06 -2.26
C LEU A 48 17.62 15.63 -2.48
N THR A 49 17.78 16.41 -3.55
CA THR A 49 19.02 17.13 -3.79
C THR A 49 19.17 18.29 -2.83
N LYS A 50 20.42 18.70 -2.55
CA LYS A 50 20.70 19.88 -1.70
C LYS A 50 20.02 21.15 -2.22
N GLY A 51 19.93 21.31 -3.55
CA GLY A 51 19.28 22.47 -4.18
C GLY A 51 17.79 22.55 -3.82
N ILE A 52 17.08 21.42 -3.93
CA ILE A 52 15.65 21.33 -3.58
C ILE A 52 15.45 21.66 -2.10
N LEU A 53 16.26 21.09 -1.20
CA LEU A 53 16.17 21.37 0.23
C LEU A 53 16.32 22.87 0.54
N ARG A 54 17.29 23.55 -0.09
CA ARG A 54 17.48 25.01 0.08
C ARG A 54 16.28 25.81 -0.42
N GLN A 55 15.68 25.41 -1.54
CA GLN A 55 14.46 26.06 -2.04
C GLN A 55 13.30 25.88 -1.08
N ILE A 56 13.08 24.66 -0.59
CA ILE A 56 12.04 24.37 0.41
C ILE A 56 12.24 25.27 1.64
N ASP A 57 13.44 25.34 2.20
CA ASP A 57 13.73 26.16 3.37
C ASP A 57 13.47 27.65 3.14
N SER A 58 13.84 28.18 1.97
CA SER A 58 13.58 29.59 1.61
C SER A 58 12.08 29.91 1.52
N LEU A 59 11.29 29.05 0.88
CA LEU A 59 9.83 29.23 0.75
C LEU A 59 9.11 29.02 2.09
N ARG A 60 9.63 28.12 2.94
CA ARG A 60 9.13 27.93 4.30
C ARG A 60 9.36 29.16 5.18
N ALA A 61 10.52 29.82 5.02
CA ALA A 61 10.86 31.02 5.75
C ALA A 61 9.99 32.24 5.35
N SER A 62 9.52 32.30 4.10
CA SER A 62 8.64 33.38 3.64
C SER A 62 7.19 33.27 4.12
N ARG A 63 6.77 32.14 4.68
CA ARG A 63 5.38 31.95 5.13
C ARG A 63 5.10 32.81 6.38
N PRO A 64 3.96 33.52 6.45
CA PRO A 64 3.61 34.31 7.63
C PRO A 64 3.55 33.42 8.87
N ARG A 65 4.19 33.88 9.94
CA ARG A 65 4.28 33.17 11.21
C ARG A 65 3.04 33.43 12.04
N LYS A 66 2.61 32.47 12.87
CA LYS A 66 1.56 32.73 13.86
C LYS A 66 2.05 33.83 14.81
N PRO A 67 1.25 34.89 15.06
CA PRO A 67 1.61 35.92 16.02
C PRO A 67 1.93 35.28 17.38
N GLY A 68 3.13 35.56 17.91
CA GLY A 68 3.55 35.08 19.23
C GLY A 68 4.26 33.72 19.26
N SER A 69 4.50 33.03 18.12
CA SER A 69 5.29 31.78 18.12
C SER A 69 6.71 31.97 17.54
N PRO A 70 7.77 31.56 18.26
CA PRO A 70 9.16 31.67 17.80
C PRO A 70 9.57 30.56 16.84
N LYS A 71 8.68 29.58 16.56
CA LYS A 71 8.94 28.46 15.64
C LYS A 71 8.56 28.82 14.20
N MET A 72 9.14 28.15 13.22
CA MET A 72 8.72 28.27 11.83
C MET A 72 7.26 27.81 11.71
N GLY A 73 6.50 28.40 10.79
CA GLY A 73 5.06 28.14 10.67
C GLY A 73 4.71 26.70 10.29
N ILE A 74 5.66 25.95 9.71
CA ILE A 74 5.44 24.57 9.23
C ILE A 74 6.76 23.77 9.18
N SER A 75 6.67 22.46 9.41
CA SER A 75 7.81 21.54 9.29
C SER A 75 8.17 21.28 7.82
N THR A 76 9.39 20.79 7.55
CA THR A 76 9.79 20.41 6.18
C THR A 76 8.90 19.28 5.64
N HIS A 77 8.55 18.32 6.50
CA HIS A 77 7.69 17.19 6.15
C HIS A 77 6.31 17.67 5.72
N ASP A 78 5.65 18.48 6.55
CA ASP A 78 4.29 18.95 6.27
C ASP A 78 4.25 19.83 5.02
N TRP A 79 5.30 20.61 4.77
CA TRP A 79 5.42 21.37 3.53
C TRP A 79 5.47 20.45 2.29
N ILE A 80 6.22 19.35 2.37
CA ILE A 80 6.28 18.36 1.28
C ILE A 80 4.93 17.68 1.08
N VAL A 81 4.23 17.31 2.17
CA VAL A 81 2.90 16.71 2.09
C VAL A 81 1.90 17.68 1.45
N GLU A 82 1.88 18.94 1.88
CA GLU A 82 1.03 20.00 1.31
C GLU A 82 1.28 20.16 -0.21
N ALA A 83 2.55 20.20 -0.62
CA ALA A 83 2.92 20.30 -2.03
C ALA A 83 2.50 19.08 -2.87
N VAL A 84 2.58 17.87 -2.31
CA VAL A 84 2.11 16.64 -2.97
C VAL A 84 0.60 16.64 -3.11
N LEU A 85 -0.15 17.01 -2.07
CA LEU A 85 -1.61 17.10 -2.12
C LEU A 85 -2.08 18.12 -3.15
N GLU A 86 -1.49 19.31 -3.19
CA GLU A 86 -1.80 20.33 -4.19
C GLU A 86 -1.52 19.83 -5.62
N LYS A 87 -0.44 19.05 -5.80
CA LYS A 87 -0.13 18.45 -7.10
C LYS A 87 -1.15 17.38 -7.51
N LEU A 88 -1.56 16.52 -6.58
CA LEU A 88 -2.60 15.51 -6.83
C LEU A 88 -3.94 16.15 -7.17
N GLU A 89 -4.33 17.20 -6.44
CA GLU A 89 -5.57 17.95 -6.71
C GLU A 89 -5.52 18.63 -8.08
N ARG A 90 -4.40 19.27 -8.43
CA ARG A 90 -4.23 19.90 -9.75
C ARG A 90 -4.34 18.88 -10.88
N ASP A 91 -3.71 17.71 -10.72
CA ASP A 91 -3.68 16.68 -11.76
C ASP A 91 -5.02 15.91 -11.86
N SER A 92 -5.75 15.77 -10.76
CA SER A 92 -7.10 15.18 -10.75
C SER A 92 -8.13 16.11 -11.39
N ALA A 93 -8.03 17.42 -11.12
CA ALA A 93 -8.88 18.44 -11.75
C ALA A 93 -8.62 18.58 -13.26
N LEU A 94 -7.38 18.35 -13.71
CA LEU A 94 -6.98 18.47 -15.13
C LEU A 94 -7.30 17.26 -16.01
N LYS A 95 -7.76 16.13 -15.46
CA LYS A 95 -8.23 14.98 -16.25
C LYS A 95 -9.74 15.09 -16.51
N PRO A 96 -10.21 15.66 -17.64
CA PRO A 96 -11.56 15.38 -18.10
C PRO A 96 -11.64 13.90 -18.49
N ALA A 97 -12.76 13.26 -18.14
CA ALA A 97 -13.06 11.87 -18.43
C ALA A 97 -12.67 11.50 -19.86
N ARG A 98 -11.69 10.60 -20.02
CA ARG A 98 -11.50 9.90 -21.28
C ARG A 98 -12.72 8.98 -21.44
N LYS A 99 -13.61 9.36 -22.37
CA LYS A 99 -14.67 8.49 -22.90
C LYS A 99 -14.07 7.26 -23.56
#